data_AF-E6Q6N7-F1
#
_entry.id   AF-E6Q6N7-F1
#
_cell.length_a   1.000
_cell.length_b   1.000
_cell.length_c   1.000
_cell.angle_alpha   90.00
_cell.angle_beta   90.00
_cell.angle_gamma   90.00
#
_symmetry.space_group_name_H-M   'P 1'
#
loop_
_entity.id
_entity.type
_entity.pdbx_description
1 polymer ?
#
loop_
_entity_poly.entity_id
_entity_poly.type
_entity_poly.pdbx_seq_one_letter_code
_entity_poly.pdbx_strand_id
1 'polypeptide(L)'
;MKRHRRLALSFGLLVVLAALPCAASAWPTHQIPYRSYCAAWMRQISRAGSVARQSQGPESTASAVGGGASIWRYELTAAAPDTLSVELTMQTTKGWYRVTAPVVPLLRDDGNYRSSEATFRRYEIHSPAQFFELPFSAGRPRYLWVSKVGSAGASPTTHCPAMWVKAPRTHKRAKSKRQYAVKRVNPSVYDPHALPPVGTIVRAHAISEPESVLTCTHPFRDARVERVTAPNYPAAALSEGEDYALDIAVNVELGRKGQVVGLGFAGPSGLPLFDDDALYAASQTTYSPKIGLCRPVPSFYIFDAQYMPG
;
A
#
# COMPACT_ATOMS: atom_id res chain seq x y z
N MET A 1 -1.49 24.40 78.40
CA MET A 1 -1.14 24.76 77.00
C MET A 1 -0.86 23.47 76.21
N LYS A 2 -1.80 23.06 75.37
CA LYS A 2 -1.74 21.80 74.58
C LYS A 2 -0.96 22.02 73.29
N ARG A 3 0.13 21.26 73.08
CA ARG A 3 0.91 21.24 71.83
C ARG A 3 0.30 20.20 70.87
N HIS A 4 -0.16 20.65 69.71
CA HIS A 4 -0.60 19.78 68.61
C HIS A 4 0.61 19.25 67.82
N ARG A 5 0.73 17.92 67.72
CA ARG A 5 1.59 17.24 66.75
C ARG A 5 0.93 17.31 65.37
N ARG A 6 1.63 17.82 64.35
CA ARG A 6 1.24 17.66 62.95
C ARG A 6 2.00 16.46 62.38
N LEU A 7 1.27 15.40 62.03
CA LEU A 7 1.77 14.34 61.14
C LEU A 7 1.74 14.89 59.70
N ALA A 8 2.88 14.85 59.01
CA ALA A 8 2.95 15.03 57.57
C ALA A 8 2.87 13.64 56.91
N LEU A 9 1.78 13.39 56.17
CA LEU A 9 1.65 12.22 55.31
C LEU A 9 2.18 12.58 53.92
N SER A 10 3.27 11.94 53.50
CA SER A 10 3.82 12.04 52.15
C SER A 10 3.13 10.99 51.26
N PHE A 11 2.27 11.42 50.34
CA PHE A 11 1.75 10.54 49.29
C PHE A 11 2.70 10.60 48.08
N GLY A 12 3.47 9.52 47.89
CA GLY A 12 4.22 9.29 46.65
C GLY A 12 3.27 8.80 45.56
N LEU A 13 2.97 9.66 44.59
CA LEU A 13 2.23 9.28 43.38
C LEU A 13 3.20 8.60 42.40
N LEU A 14 3.15 7.28 42.34
CA LEU A 14 3.89 6.48 41.36
C LEU A 14 3.07 6.46 40.05
N VAL A 15 3.40 7.34 39.10
CA VAL A 15 2.80 7.33 37.77
C VAL A 15 3.47 6.24 36.95
N VAL A 16 2.85 5.06 36.90
CA VAL A 16 3.20 4.01 35.94
C VAL A 16 2.64 4.43 34.58
N LEU A 17 3.49 4.95 33.71
CA LEU A 17 3.21 5.11 32.28
C LEU A 17 3.17 3.71 31.63
N ALA A 18 2.02 3.04 31.74
CA ALA A 18 1.72 1.92 30.88
C ALA A 18 1.41 2.46 29.48
N ALA A 19 2.24 2.12 28.50
CA ALA A 19 1.97 2.35 27.09
C ALA A 19 0.66 1.63 26.71
N LEU A 20 -0.41 2.39 26.54
CA LEU A 20 -1.68 1.89 26.05
C LEU A 20 -1.56 1.51 24.56
N PRO A 21 -2.14 0.39 24.11
CA PRO A 21 -2.31 0.13 22.68
C PRO A 21 -3.21 1.22 22.07
N CYS A 22 -2.85 1.66 20.87
CA CYS A 22 -3.48 2.73 20.10
C CYS A 22 -5.01 2.78 20.28
N ALA A 23 -5.50 3.90 20.81
CA ALA A 23 -6.92 4.18 20.92
C ALA A 23 -7.57 4.20 19.52
N ALA A 24 -8.50 3.26 19.30
CA ALA A 24 -9.44 3.33 18.20
C ALA A 24 -10.39 4.51 18.45
N SER A 25 -10.21 5.60 17.70
CA SER A 25 -11.16 6.70 17.67
C SER A 25 -12.47 6.23 17.03
N ALA A 26 -13.60 6.71 17.56
CA ALA A 26 -14.92 6.45 17.00
C ALA A 26 -15.12 7.33 15.76
N TRP A 27 -15.08 6.72 14.57
CA TRP A 27 -15.36 7.37 13.28
C TRP A 27 -16.80 7.05 12.85
N PRO A 28 -17.44 7.92 12.03
CA PRO A 28 -18.82 7.74 11.58
C PRO A 28 -19.06 6.37 10.92
N THR A 29 -20.21 5.78 11.24
CA THR A 29 -20.62 4.37 11.10
C THR A 29 -20.68 3.79 9.68
N HIS A 30 -20.23 4.50 8.64
CA HIS A 30 -20.27 4.01 7.25
C HIS A 30 -18.89 3.86 6.58
N GLN A 31 -17.80 4.21 7.25
CA GLN A 31 -16.46 3.87 6.78
C GLN A 31 -15.81 2.94 7.79
N ILE A 32 -15.86 1.64 7.52
CA ILE A 32 -15.07 0.66 8.27
C ILE A 32 -13.60 1.07 8.06
N PRO A 33 -12.89 1.54 9.11
CA PRO A 33 -11.53 1.98 8.93
C PRO A 33 -10.70 0.77 8.50
N TYR A 34 -9.98 0.90 7.38
CA TYR A 34 -8.97 -0.03 6.91
C TYR A 34 -8.07 -0.40 8.10
N ARG A 35 -8.21 -1.62 8.64
CA ARG A 35 -7.52 -1.98 9.89
C ARG A 35 -6.07 -2.29 9.56
N SER A 36 -5.19 -1.33 9.84
CA SER A 36 -3.76 -1.35 9.53
C SER A 36 -2.99 -2.42 10.33
N TYR A 37 -2.67 -3.53 9.68
CA TYR A 37 -1.75 -4.54 10.20
C TYR A 37 -0.28 -4.08 10.28
N CYS A 38 0.03 -2.92 9.70
CA CYS A 38 1.29 -2.18 9.75
C CYS A 38 0.97 -0.69 9.55
N ALA A 39 1.73 0.21 10.18
CA ALA A 39 1.50 1.66 10.06
C ALA A 39 1.66 2.19 8.62
N ALA A 40 2.39 1.49 7.76
CA ALA A 40 2.54 1.81 6.34
C ALA A 40 2.62 0.54 5.49
N TRP A 41 2.19 0.63 4.24
CA TRP A 41 2.38 -0.43 3.25
C TRP A 41 2.81 0.14 1.91
N MET A 42 3.42 -0.72 1.10
CA MET A 42 3.94 -0.35 -0.21
C MET A 42 2.78 -0.22 -1.20
N ARG A 43 2.67 0.92 -1.89
CA ARG A 43 1.66 1.18 -2.93
C ARG A 43 2.17 0.82 -4.32
N GLN A 44 3.31 1.38 -4.70
CA GLN A 44 3.87 1.25 -6.05
C GLN A 44 5.40 1.25 -6.03
N ILE A 45 5.99 0.45 -6.92
CA ILE A 45 7.41 0.49 -7.24
C ILE A 45 7.61 0.62 -8.75
N SER A 46 8.52 1.49 -9.17
CA SER A 46 8.89 1.65 -10.57
C SER A 46 10.39 1.93 -10.71
N ARG A 47 10.95 1.62 -11.89
CA ARG A 47 12.33 2.02 -12.21
C ARG A 47 12.32 3.48 -12.64
N ALA A 48 13.08 4.31 -11.93
CA ALA A 48 13.20 5.75 -12.24
C ALA A 48 14.37 6.04 -13.20
N GLY A 49 15.38 5.14 -13.26
CA GLY A 49 16.49 5.30 -14.19
C GLY A 49 17.66 4.35 -13.91
N SER A 50 18.82 4.75 -14.40
CA SER A 50 20.12 4.15 -14.06
C SER A 50 21.12 5.28 -13.83
N VAL A 51 21.95 5.13 -12.80
CA VAL A 51 23.10 6.01 -12.63
C VAL A 51 24.13 5.57 -13.65
N ALA A 52 24.21 6.27 -14.78
CA ALA A 52 25.40 6.20 -15.60
C ALA A 52 26.52 6.78 -14.74
N ARG A 53 27.55 5.98 -14.45
CA ARG A 53 28.76 6.50 -13.81
C ARG A 53 29.27 7.57 -14.76
N GLN A 54 29.10 8.84 -14.41
CA GLN A 54 29.66 9.94 -15.16
C GLN A 54 31.17 9.80 -14.95
N SER A 55 31.82 9.05 -15.84
CA SER A 55 33.27 8.91 -15.84
C SER A 55 33.82 10.27 -16.19
N GLN A 56 34.18 11.04 -15.17
CA GLN A 56 34.99 12.24 -15.31
C GLN A 56 36.36 11.78 -15.81
N GLY A 57 36.58 11.84 -17.13
CA GLY A 57 37.86 11.45 -17.74
C GLY A 57 37.75 11.31 -19.27
N PRO A 58 38.39 12.19 -20.06
CA PRO A 58 38.24 12.22 -21.53
C PRO A 58 39.03 11.16 -22.33
N GLU A 59 39.61 10.11 -21.74
CA GLU A 59 40.56 9.23 -22.46
C GLU A 59 40.26 7.72 -22.45
N SER A 60 38.99 7.30 -22.33
CA SER A 60 38.65 5.87 -22.34
C SER A 60 37.66 5.51 -23.45
N THR A 61 38.17 5.04 -24.59
CA THR A 61 37.41 4.49 -25.73
C THR A 61 36.96 3.03 -25.53
N ALA A 62 37.08 2.49 -24.32
CA ALA A 62 36.57 1.16 -24.02
C ALA A 62 35.07 1.25 -23.72
N SER A 63 34.25 0.74 -24.63
CA SER A 63 32.83 0.40 -24.43
C SER A 63 32.67 -0.60 -23.28
N ALA A 64 32.87 -0.14 -22.05
CA ALA A 64 32.51 -0.90 -20.87
C ALA A 64 30.99 -0.97 -20.83
N VAL A 65 30.45 -2.16 -21.11
CA VAL A 65 29.09 -2.56 -20.75
C VAL A 65 29.04 -2.65 -19.21
N GLY A 66 29.27 -1.51 -18.56
CA GLY A 66 29.27 -1.35 -17.12
C GLY A 66 27.82 -1.26 -16.67
N GLY A 67 27.31 -2.34 -16.11
CA GLY A 67 26.01 -2.34 -15.47
C GLY A 67 25.97 -1.32 -14.33
N GLY A 68 25.38 -0.15 -14.61
CA GLY A 68 25.18 0.89 -13.60
C GLY A 68 24.13 0.47 -12.57
N ALA A 69 24.25 1.02 -11.36
CA ALA A 69 23.21 0.87 -10.35
C ALA A 69 21.87 1.41 -10.87
N SER A 70 20.80 0.75 -10.47
CA SER A 70 19.44 1.12 -10.87
C SER A 70 18.77 1.93 -9.78
N ILE A 71 18.16 3.06 -10.16
CA ILE A 71 17.36 3.86 -9.23
C ILE A 71 15.92 3.37 -9.31
N TRP A 72 15.39 3.03 -8.14
CA TRP A 72 14.02 2.60 -7.96
C TRP A 72 13.26 3.64 -7.16
N ARG A 73 12.04 3.92 -7.62
CA ARG A 73 11.08 4.73 -6.90
C ARG A 73 10.12 3.82 -6.16
N TYR A 74 9.75 4.21 -4.95
CA TYR A 74 8.68 3.58 -4.20
C TYR A 74 7.79 4.63 -3.53
N GLU A 75 6.58 4.20 -3.21
CA GLU A 75 5.62 4.98 -2.44
C GLU A 75 4.97 4.13 -1.36
N LEU A 76 4.70 4.79 -0.25
CA LEU A 76 3.98 4.21 0.86
C LEU A 76 2.60 4.85 1.00
N THR A 77 1.71 4.11 1.62
CA THR A 77 0.39 4.59 2.03
C THR A 77 0.06 4.04 3.42
N ALA A 78 -0.87 4.67 4.11
CA ALA A 78 -1.25 4.32 5.48
C ALA A 78 -2.71 4.64 5.79
N ALA A 79 -3.16 4.22 6.97
CA ALA A 79 -4.48 4.56 7.52
C ALA A 79 -4.53 5.96 8.16
N ALA A 80 -3.38 6.54 8.53
CA ALA A 80 -3.30 7.85 9.17
C ALA A 80 -2.04 8.61 8.70
N PRO A 81 -2.08 9.96 8.65
CA PRO A 81 -0.92 10.77 8.33
C PRO A 81 0.08 10.68 9.49
N ASP A 82 1.34 10.52 9.16
CA ASP A 82 2.41 10.35 10.15
C ASP A 82 3.77 10.62 9.50
N THR A 83 4.84 10.65 10.28
CA THR A 83 6.21 10.55 9.76
C THR A 83 6.89 9.35 10.39
N LEU A 84 7.38 8.45 9.54
CA LEU A 84 7.86 7.16 10.01
C LEU A 84 9.18 6.76 9.36
N SER A 85 9.92 5.94 10.09
CA SER A 85 11.10 5.25 9.58
C SER A 85 10.67 3.88 9.09
N VAL A 86 11.15 3.47 7.91
CA VAL A 86 10.84 2.15 7.36
C VAL A 86 12.08 1.35 7.02
N GLU A 87 11.96 0.04 7.23
CA GLU A 87 12.84 -0.94 6.63
C GLU A 87 12.05 -1.62 5.51
N LEU A 88 12.57 -1.55 4.29
CA LEU A 88 12.05 -2.32 3.17
C LEU A 88 12.89 -3.57 2.99
N THR A 89 12.23 -4.70 2.76
CA THR A 89 12.90 -5.93 2.33
C THR A 89 12.44 -6.29 0.94
N MET A 90 13.38 -6.74 0.11
CA MET A 90 13.16 -7.01 -1.30
C MET A 90 13.77 -8.34 -1.71
N GLN A 91 13.01 -9.13 -2.46
CA GLN A 91 13.53 -10.24 -3.24
C GLN A 91 13.81 -9.75 -4.66
N THR A 92 15.02 -9.98 -5.16
CA THR A 92 15.40 -9.70 -6.54
C THR A 92 15.62 -11.01 -7.32
N THR A 93 15.99 -10.91 -8.60
CA THR A 93 16.38 -12.08 -9.39
C THR A 93 17.73 -12.69 -8.98
N LYS A 94 18.53 -12.01 -8.14
CA LYS A 94 19.89 -12.44 -7.78
C LYS A 94 20.12 -12.55 -6.27
N GLY A 95 19.19 -12.11 -5.42
CA GLY A 95 19.33 -12.24 -3.97
C GLY A 95 18.29 -11.46 -3.19
N TRP A 96 18.61 -11.24 -1.91
CA TRP A 96 17.78 -10.51 -0.96
C TRP A 96 18.46 -9.21 -0.56
N TYR A 97 17.67 -8.15 -0.51
CA TYR A 97 18.16 -6.81 -0.23
C TYR A 97 17.29 -6.09 0.78
N ARG A 98 17.91 -5.16 1.50
CA ARG A 98 17.26 -4.29 2.48
C ARG A 98 17.55 -2.82 2.19
N VAL A 99 16.56 -1.97 2.41
CA VAL A 99 16.68 -0.51 2.33
C VAL A 99 16.14 0.08 3.62
N THR A 100 16.90 0.96 4.28
CA THR A 100 16.44 1.64 5.50
C THR A 100 16.22 3.12 5.19
N ALA A 101 14.97 3.56 5.23
CA ALA A 101 14.61 4.96 5.05
C ALA A 101 14.25 5.58 6.41
N PRO A 102 15.06 6.51 6.94
CA PRO A 102 14.92 7.00 8.31
C PRO A 102 13.79 8.01 8.50
N VAL A 103 13.26 8.61 7.42
CA VAL A 103 12.16 9.57 7.50
C VAL A 103 11.35 9.47 6.21
N VAL A 104 10.10 9.03 6.33
CA VAL A 104 9.12 9.01 5.25
C VAL A 104 7.87 9.72 5.74
N PRO A 105 7.58 10.94 5.24
CA PRO A 105 6.35 11.63 5.58
C PRO A 105 5.18 10.98 4.84
N LEU A 106 4.09 10.73 5.55
CA LEU A 106 2.82 10.27 5.04
C LEU A 106 1.82 11.41 5.18
N LEU A 107 1.40 11.92 4.03
CA LEU A 107 0.63 13.15 3.93
C LEU A 107 -0.79 12.82 3.49
N ARG A 108 -1.75 13.61 3.97
CA ARG A 108 -3.11 13.57 3.40
C ARG A 108 -3.03 13.98 1.94
N ASP A 109 -3.62 13.17 1.08
CA ASP A 109 -3.68 13.36 -0.36
C ASP A 109 -5.13 13.26 -0.84
N ASP A 110 -6.05 13.82 -0.05
CA ASP A 110 -7.49 13.77 -0.30
C ASP A 110 -7.81 14.27 -1.71
N GLY A 111 -8.43 13.41 -2.51
CA GLY A 111 -8.77 13.69 -3.89
C GLY A 111 -10.26 13.98 -4.04
N ASN A 112 -10.59 15.06 -4.76
CA ASN A 112 -11.89 15.24 -5.37
C ASN A 112 -11.83 14.59 -6.76
N TYR A 113 -12.80 13.72 -7.05
CA TYR A 113 -12.89 12.99 -8.30
C TYR A 113 -14.21 13.29 -8.99
N ARG A 114 -14.19 13.16 -10.30
CA ARG A 114 -15.35 13.34 -11.17
C ARG A 114 -15.40 12.19 -12.18
N SER A 115 -16.54 11.50 -12.23
CA SER A 115 -16.96 10.67 -13.36
C SER A 115 -17.91 11.47 -14.26
N SER A 116 -18.50 10.86 -15.29
CA SER A 116 -19.58 11.51 -16.06
C SER A 116 -20.88 11.65 -15.26
N GLU A 117 -21.02 10.85 -14.20
CA GLU A 117 -22.25 10.63 -13.45
C GLU A 117 -22.21 11.35 -12.09
N ALA A 118 -21.05 11.40 -11.44
CA ALA A 118 -20.93 11.94 -10.09
C ALA A 118 -19.61 12.65 -9.81
N THR A 119 -19.63 13.46 -8.76
CA THR A 119 -18.42 13.92 -8.08
C THR A 119 -18.35 13.30 -6.71
N PHE A 120 -17.16 12.86 -6.30
CA PHE A 120 -16.96 12.19 -5.02
C PHE A 120 -15.58 12.50 -4.45
N ARG A 121 -15.43 12.29 -3.14
CA ARG A 121 -14.16 12.47 -2.43
C ARG A 121 -13.55 11.13 -2.08
N ARG A 122 -12.23 11.02 -2.20
CA ARG A 122 -11.48 9.92 -1.58
C ARG A 122 -10.48 10.47 -0.60
N TYR A 123 -10.46 9.86 0.58
CA TYR A 123 -9.47 10.11 1.59
C TYR A 123 -8.31 9.16 1.33
N GLU A 124 -7.17 9.73 0.98
CA GLU A 124 -5.97 8.97 0.63
C GLU A 124 -4.80 9.53 1.44
N ILE A 125 -3.86 8.68 1.82
CA ILE A 125 -2.68 9.07 2.58
C ILE A 125 -1.47 8.45 1.92
N HIS A 126 -0.59 9.29 1.38
CA HIS A 126 0.55 8.85 0.57
C HIS A 126 1.85 9.49 1.04
N SER A 127 2.94 8.77 0.84
CA SER A 127 4.25 9.41 0.85
C SER A 127 4.48 10.18 -0.46
N PRO A 128 5.24 11.28 -0.44
CA PRO A 128 5.95 11.74 -1.63
C PRO A 128 6.80 10.60 -2.21
N ALA A 129 7.15 10.70 -3.50
CA ALA A 129 8.00 9.71 -4.15
C ALA A 129 9.33 9.56 -3.40
N GLN A 130 9.63 8.33 -2.99
CA GLN A 130 10.88 7.98 -2.34
C GLN A 130 11.77 7.20 -3.30
N PHE A 131 13.08 7.27 -3.11
CA PHE A 131 14.04 6.65 -4.02
C PHE A 131 15.08 5.82 -3.26
N PHE A 132 15.50 4.72 -3.87
CA PHE A 132 16.66 3.96 -3.42
C PHE A 132 17.50 3.49 -4.61
N GLU A 133 18.78 3.27 -4.34
CA GLU A 133 19.76 2.73 -5.29
C GLU A 133 19.90 1.24 -5.06
N LEU A 134 19.70 0.45 -6.12
CA LEU A 134 19.90 -1.00 -6.12
C LEU A 134 21.15 -1.32 -6.97
N PRO A 135 22.16 -2.01 -6.40
CA PRO A 135 23.36 -2.37 -7.15
C PRO A 135 22.99 -3.25 -8.35
N PHE A 136 23.72 -3.09 -9.46
CA PHE A 136 23.47 -3.83 -10.68
C PHE A 136 23.49 -5.35 -10.48
N SER A 137 24.37 -5.84 -9.61
CA SER A 137 24.48 -7.25 -9.23
C SER A 137 23.22 -7.84 -8.61
N ALA A 138 22.31 -6.99 -8.09
CA ALA A 138 21.03 -7.42 -7.55
C ALA A 138 20.06 -7.91 -8.64
N GLY A 139 20.23 -7.47 -9.89
CA GLY A 139 19.25 -7.72 -10.94
C GLY A 139 17.91 -7.01 -10.69
N ARG A 140 16.79 -7.62 -11.11
CA ARG A 140 15.46 -6.98 -11.07
C ARG A 140 14.70 -7.31 -9.78
N PRO A 141 14.07 -6.33 -9.11
CA PRO A 141 13.08 -6.57 -8.07
C PRO A 141 11.96 -7.51 -8.54
N ARG A 142 11.61 -8.49 -7.70
CA ARG A 142 10.46 -9.37 -7.89
C ARG A 142 9.34 -9.02 -6.91
N TYR A 143 9.71 -8.89 -5.64
CA TYR A 143 8.80 -8.62 -4.54
C TYR A 143 9.43 -7.60 -3.60
N LEU A 144 8.67 -6.59 -3.18
CA LEU A 144 9.09 -5.56 -2.22
C LEU A 144 7.99 -5.36 -1.19
N TRP A 145 8.36 -5.24 0.09
CA TRP A 145 7.43 -4.91 1.17
C TRP A 145 8.10 -4.11 2.30
N VAL A 146 7.27 -3.53 3.16
CA VAL A 146 7.71 -2.88 4.41
C VAL A 146 7.91 -3.98 5.46
N SER A 147 9.15 -4.27 5.86
CA SER A 147 9.48 -5.30 6.86
C SER A 147 9.42 -4.78 8.28
N LYS A 148 9.74 -3.49 8.49
CA LYS A 148 9.64 -2.84 9.80
C LYS A 148 9.23 -1.38 9.70
N VAL A 149 8.62 -0.89 10.76
CA VAL A 149 8.29 0.53 10.97
C VAL A 149 8.81 1.02 12.32
N GLY A 150 9.10 2.31 12.41
CA GLY A 150 9.45 3.00 13.65
C GLY A 150 9.09 4.49 13.55
N SER A 151 9.21 5.21 14.66
CA SER A 151 9.05 6.67 14.66
C SER A 151 10.08 7.35 13.76
N ALA A 152 9.75 8.55 13.26
CA ALA A 152 10.67 9.37 12.45
C ALA A 152 12.05 9.51 13.09
N GLY A 153 13.11 9.25 12.32
CA GLY A 153 14.50 9.35 12.77
C GLY A 153 14.97 8.20 13.68
N ALA A 154 14.08 7.32 14.12
CA ALA A 154 14.43 6.14 14.90
C ALA A 154 14.73 4.93 14.00
N SER A 155 15.50 3.96 14.53
CA SER A 155 15.65 2.68 13.85
C SER A 155 14.32 1.92 13.84
N PRO A 156 13.85 1.39 12.69
CA PRO A 156 12.61 0.62 12.62
C PRO A 156 12.71 -0.66 13.46
N THR A 157 11.84 -0.81 14.47
CA THR A 157 11.83 -1.98 15.38
C THR A 157 10.56 -2.82 15.28
N THR A 158 9.44 -2.23 14.86
CA THR A 158 8.16 -2.92 14.82
C THR A 158 8.06 -3.75 13.54
N HIS A 159 7.99 -5.07 13.68
CA HIS A 159 7.90 -5.98 12.53
C HIS A 159 6.54 -5.92 11.85
N CYS A 160 6.55 -5.90 10.52
CA CYS A 160 5.35 -5.97 9.69
C CYS A 160 5.26 -7.29 8.93
N PRO A 161 4.06 -7.85 8.74
CA PRO A 161 3.88 -9.02 7.88
C PRO A 161 4.32 -8.68 6.45
N ALA A 162 4.85 -9.66 5.73
CA ALA A 162 5.31 -9.46 4.36
C ALA A 162 4.13 -9.22 3.41
N MET A 163 3.66 -7.98 3.33
CA MET A 163 2.65 -7.52 2.38
C MET A 163 3.37 -6.97 1.15
N TRP A 164 3.69 -7.86 0.21
CA TRP A 164 4.47 -7.48 -0.96
C TRP A 164 3.61 -6.85 -2.03
N VAL A 165 4.26 -6.02 -2.83
CA VAL A 165 3.77 -5.66 -4.15
C VAL A 165 4.72 -6.25 -5.17
N LYS A 166 4.10 -6.80 -6.21
CA LYS A 166 4.83 -7.30 -7.36
C LYS A 166 5.22 -6.10 -8.21
N ALA A 167 6.47 -6.06 -8.65
CA ALA A 167 6.86 -5.05 -9.62
C ALA A 167 5.88 -5.09 -10.81
N PRO A 168 5.32 -3.94 -11.24
CA PRO A 168 4.33 -3.92 -12.30
C PRO A 168 4.93 -4.61 -13.52
N ARG A 169 4.28 -5.68 -13.99
CA ARG A 169 4.59 -6.23 -15.31
C ARG A 169 4.04 -5.21 -16.30
N THR A 170 4.79 -4.92 -17.35
CA THR A 170 4.30 -4.16 -18.51
C THR A 170 3.22 -4.99 -19.20
N HIS A 171 2.02 -5.01 -18.63
CA HIS A 171 0.86 -5.54 -19.28
C HIS A 171 0.55 -4.58 -20.43
N LYS A 172 0.51 -5.12 -21.66
CA LYS A 172 -0.05 -4.39 -22.80
C LYS A 172 -1.48 -4.03 -22.38
N ARG A 173 -1.73 -2.76 -22.05
CA ARG A 173 -3.06 -2.26 -21.68
C ARG A 173 -4.01 -2.72 -22.78
N ALA A 174 -4.86 -3.70 -22.48
CA ALA A 174 -6.00 -3.97 -23.32
C ALA A 174 -6.76 -2.64 -23.39
N LYS A 175 -7.06 -2.16 -24.60
CA LYS A 175 -7.84 -0.95 -24.79
C LYS A 175 -9.26 -1.26 -24.28
N SER A 176 -9.52 -1.12 -22.98
CA SER A 176 -10.89 -1.16 -22.48
C SER A 176 -11.60 0.04 -23.12
N LYS A 177 -12.68 -0.24 -23.85
CA LYS A 177 -13.24 0.74 -24.80
C LYS A 177 -14.05 1.84 -24.13
N ARG A 178 -14.48 1.70 -22.88
CA ARG A 178 -15.35 2.68 -22.20
C ARG A 178 -15.28 2.59 -20.67
N GLN A 179 -14.09 2.56 -20.08
CA GLN A 179 -14.05 2.87 -18.64
C GLN A 179 -14.39 4.35 -18.47
N TYR A 180 -15.51 4.62 -17.81
CA TYR A 180 -15.87 5.94 -17.30
C TYR A 180 -14.68 6.48 -16.52
N ALA A 181 -13.93 7.39 -17.15
CA ALA A 181 -12.63 7.79 -16.66
C ALA A 181 -12.83 8.67 -15.43
N VAL A 182 -12.75 8.05 -14.25
CA VAL A 182 -12.67 8.78 -12.98
C VAL A 182 -11.45 9.70 -13.04
N LYS A 183 -11.69 11.01 -13.11
CA LYS A 183 -10.64 12.03 -13.17
C LYS A 183 -10.55 12.74 -11.83
N ARG A 184 -9.34 12.78 -11.27
CA ARG A 184 -9.05 13.66 -10.13
C ARG A 184 -9.05 15.12 -10.59
N VAL A 185 -9.78 15.99 -9.88
CA VAL A 185 -9.97 17.40 -10.26
C VAL A 185 -9.10 18.37 -9.46
N ASN A 186 -8.58 17.95 -8.31
CA ASN A 186 -7.65 18.75 -7.50
C ASN A 186 -6.20 18.24 -7.62
N PRO A 187 -5.20 19.07 -7.27
CA PRO A 187 -3.82 18.63 -7.20
C PRO A 187 -3.62 17.41 -6.30
N SER A 188 -2.57 16.65 -6.59
CA SER A 188 -2.13 15.50 -5.80
C SER A 188 -0.71 15.70 -5.29
N VAL A 189 -0.46 15.23 -4.08
CA VAL A 189 0.90 15.11 -3.52
C VAL A 189 1.69 14.02 -4.26
N TYR A 190 1.00 13.06 -4.87
CA TYR A 190 1.59 12.07 -5.76
C TYR A 190 1.97 12.70 -7.10
N ASP A 191 3.26 12.70 -7.39
CA ASP A 191 3.80 13.08 -8.70
C ASP A 191 4.34 11.82 -9.41
N PRO A 192 3.65 11.26 -10.43
CA PRO A 192 4.12 10.12 -11.22
C PRO A 192 5.42 10.38 -11.98
N HIS A 193 5.87 11.62 -12.09
CA HIS A 193 7.07 12.04 -12.80
C HIS A 193 8.16 12.59 -11.88
N ALA A 194 8.00 12.44 -10.55
CA ALA A 194 9.01 12.86 -9.59
C ALA A 194 10.38 12.27 -9.95
N LEU A 195 11.37 13.16 -10.03
CA LEU A 195 12.77 12.81 -10.26
C LEU A 195 13.46 12.48 -8.93
N PRO A 196 14.49 11.63 -8.94
CA PRO A 196 15.30 11.41 -7.76
C PRO A 196 15.91 12.73 -7.27
N PRO A 197 16.03 12.93 -5.95
CA PRO A 197 16.66 14.13 -5.41
C PRO A 197 18.13 14.20 -5.86
N VAL A 198 18.67 15.42 -5.98
CA VAL A 198 20.09 15.66 -6.31
C VAL A 198 21.03 15.21 -5.17
N GLY A 199 20.48 14.94 -3.98
CA GLY A 199 21.23 14.49 -2.80
C GLY A 199 21.50 12.98 -2.74
N THR A 200 21.95 12.52 -1.58
CA THR A 200 22.25 11.11 -1.33
C THR A 200 21.00 10.26 -1.41
N ILE A 201 21.01 9.28 -2.31
CA ILE A 201 19.97 8.25 -2.41
C ILE A 201 20.32 7.10 -1.48
N VAL A 202 19.34 6.59 -0.73
CA VAL A 202 19.54 5.44 0.17
C VAL A 202 19.93 4.22 -0.65
N ARG A 203 21.00 3.53 -0.23
CA ARG A 203 21.48 2.32 -0.92
C ARG A 203 20.84 1.07 -0.34
N ALA A 204 20.54 0.12 -1.22
CA ALA A 204 20.14 -1.23 -0.84
C ALA A 204 21.36 -2.06 -0.44
N HIS A 205 21.25 -2.80 0.64
CA HIS A 205 22.29 -3.71 1.15
C HIS A 205 21.86 -5.15 0.98
N ALA A 206 22.78 -6.03 0.55
CA ALA A 206 22.52 -7.45 0.48
C ALA A 206 22.31 -8.04 1.88
N ILE A 207 21.39 -8.98 2.01
CA ILE A 207 21.10 -9.73 3.24
C ILE A 207 20.99 -11.21 2.93
N SER A 208 21.05 -12.05 3.97
CA SER A 208 20.75 -13.47 3.83
C SER A 208 19.27 -13.70 3.49
N GLU A 209 19.00 -14.81 2.82
CA GLU A 209 17.64 -15.28 2.58
C GLU A 209 16.90 -15.49 3.92
N PRO A 210 15.65 -15.01 4.07
CA PRO A 210 14.87 -15.27 5.26
C PRO A 210 14.58 -16.78 5.40
N GLU A 211 14.85 -17.36 6.57
CA GLU A 211 14.63 -18.80 6.84
C GLU A 211 13.20 -19.26 6.53
N SER A 212 12.21 -18.38 6.70
CA SER A 212 10.80 -18.65 6.38
C SER A 212 10.58 -19.07 4.93
N VAL A 213 11.44 -18.66 4.01
CA VAL A 213 11.33 -19.01 2.58
C VAL A 213 11.65 -20.48 2.33
N LEU A 214 12.50 -21.09 3.17
CA LEU A 214 12.90 -22.49 3.05
C LEU A 214 11.76 -23.46 3.40
N THR A 215 10.65 -22.95 3.95
CA THR A 215 9.52 -23.77 4.42
C THR A 215 8.50 -24.10 3.32
N CYS A 216 8.55 -23.47 2.15
CA CYS A 216 7.60 -23.75 1.07
C CYS A 216 8.14 -23.45 -0.33
N THR A 217 7.59 -24.13 -1.34
CA THR A 217 7.97 -23.97 -2.76
C THR A 217 7.61 -22.58 -3.32
N HIS A 218 6.57 -21.94 -2.78
CA HIS A 218 6.04 -20.68 -3.27
C HIS A 218 5.91 -19.67 -2.11
N PRO A 219 7.00 -18.97 -1.75
CA PRO A 219 7.01 -18.05 -0.62
C PRO A 219 6.07 -16.86 -0.81
N PHE A 220 5.72 -16.53 -2.06
CA PHE A 220 4.82 -15.46 -2.42
C PHE A 220 3.71 -15.97 -3.32
N ARG A 221 2.46 -15.91 -2.86
CA ARG A 221 1.26 -16.25 -3.64
C ARG A 221 0.20 -15.17 -3.47
N ASP A 222 -0.24 -14.58 -4.57
CA ASP A 222 -1.28 -13.55 -4.54
C ASP A 222 -2.62 -14.15 -4.08
N ALA A 223 -3.48 -13.31 -3.49
CA ALA A 223 -4.87 -13.69 -3.21
C ALA A 223 -5.61 -13.95 -4.53
N ARG A 224 -6.57 -14.88 -4.49
CA ARG A 224 -7.45 -15.21 -5.63
C ARG A 224 -8.87 -15.42 -5.12
N VAL A 225 -9.84 -15.16 -5.98
CA VAL A 225 -11.24 -15.54 -5.75
C VAL A 225 -11.37 -17.06 -5.84
N GLU A 226 -12.04 -17.64 -4.85
CA GLU A 226 -12.38 -19.08 -4.84
C GLU A 226 -13.81 -19.30 -5.32
N ARG A 227 -14.73 -18.41 -4.93
CA ARG A 227 -16.13 -18.41 -5.37
C ARG A 227 -16.60 -16.98 -5.54
N VAL A 228 -17.00 -16.62 -6.77
CA VAL A 228 -17.55 -15.31 -7.12
C VAL A 228 -19.01 -15.27 -6.72
N THR A 229 -19.43 -14.20 -6.04
CA THR A 229 -20.83 -13.78 -6.00
C THR A 229 -21.01 -12.73 -7.08
N ALA A 230 -21.83 -13.03 -8.09
CA ALA A 230 -22.09 -12.09 -9.17
C ALA A 230 -22.89 -10.89 -8.61
N PRO A 231 -22.60 -9.66 -9.07
CA PRO A 231 -23.46 -8.52 -8.76
C PRO A 231 -24.83 -8.69 -9.45
N ASN A 232 -25.87 -8.13 -8.85
CA ASN A 232 -27.22 -8.15 -9.38
C ASN A 232 -27.54 -6.81 -10.02
N TYR A 233 -28.04 -6.83 -11.25
CA TYR A 233 -28.53 -5.61 -11.88
C TYR A 233 -29.72 -5.04 -11.08
N PRO A 234 -29.65 -3.81 -10.54
CA PRO A 234 -30.69 -3.27 -9.67
C PRO A 234 -32.05 -3.17 -10.38
N ALA A 235 -33.10 -3.74 -9.77
CA ALA A 235 -34.45 -3.76 -10.37
C ALA A 235 -35.04 -2.36 -10.62
N ALA A 236 -34.66 -1.37 -9.80
CA ALA A 236 -35.06 0.01 -10.00
C ALA A 236 -34.56 0.58 -11.34
N ALA A 237 -33.32 0.28 -11.72
CA ALA A 237 -32.77 0.71 -13.02
C ALA A 237 -33.49 0.04 -14.19
N LEU A 238 -33.86 -1.25 -14.08
CA LEU A 238 -34.67 -1.93 -15.08
C LEU A 238 -36.07 -1.32 -15.22
N SER A 239 -36.69 -0.93 -14.10
CA SER A 239 -38.04 -0.33 -14.13
C SER A 239 -38.08 1.06 -14.79
N GLU A 240 -36.96 1.77 -14.81
CA GLU A 240 -36.80 3.05 -15.48
C GLU A 240 -36.39 2.90 -16.97
N GLY A 241 -36.15 1.67 -17.43
CA GLY A 241 -35.72 1.39 -18.80
C GLY A 241 -34.25 1.77 -19.06
N GLU A 242 -33.43 1.83 -18.01
CA GLU A 242 -32.03 2.20 -18.11
C GLU A 242 -31.14 0.97 -18.37
N ASP A 243 -30.34 1.03 -19.44
CA ASP A 243 -29.46 -0.04 -19.91
C ASP A 243 -27.97 0.31 -19.74
N TYR A 244 -27.52 0.36 -18.49
CA TYR A 244 -26.13 0.68 -18.15
C TYR A 244 -25.22 -0.54 -18.31
N ALA A 245 -24.11 -0.36 -19.04
CA ALA A 245 -22.98 -1.29 -19.02
C ALA A 245 -21.86 -0.70 -18.15
N LEU A 246 -21.63 -1.27 -16.97
CA LEU A 246 -20.76 -0.69 -15.95
C LEU A 246 -19.69 -1.70 -15.51
N ASP A 247 -18.48 -1.20 -15.30
CA ASP A 247 -17.38 -1.89 -14.61
C ASP A 247 -17.04 -1.13 -13.33
N ILE A 248 -17.31 -1.71 -12.17
CA ILE A 248 -17.02 -1.11 -10.85
C ILE A 248 -15.90 -1.88 -10.19
N ALA A 249 -14.80 -1.19 -9.87
CA ALA A 249 -13.66 -1.79 -9.19
C ALA A 249 -13.75 -1.56 -7.68
N VAL A 250 -13.82 -2.62 -6.89
CA VAL A 250 -13.86 -2.62 -5.43
C VAL A 250 -12.53 -3.11 -4.87
N ASN A 251 -11.90 -2.29 -4.02
CA ASN A 251 -10.78 -2.69 -3.19
C ASN A 251 -11.27 -3.49 -1.98
N VAL A 252 -10.88 -4.76 -1.92
CA VAL A 252 -11.26 -5.71 -0.87
C VAL A 252 -10.06 -5.94 0.04
N GLU A 253 -10.20 -5.56 1.31
CA GLU A 253 -9.20 -5.87 2.33
C GLU A 253 -9.46 -7.27 2.87
N LEU A 254 -8.45 -8.13 2.77
CA LEU A 254 -8.50 -9.53 3.20
C LEU A 254 -7.67 -9.74 4.44
N GLY A 255 -8.26 -10.42 5.43
CA GLY A 255 -7.55 -10.92 6.60
C GLY A 255 -6.66 -12.12 6.27
N ARG A 256 -5.94 -12.62 7.28
CA ARG A 256 -5.01 -13.75 7.13
C ARG A 256 -5.66 -15.06 6.68
N LYS A 257 -6.98 -15.24 6.86
CA LYS A 257 -7.69 -16.45 6.40
C LYS A 257 -8.40 -16.24 5.06
N GLY A 258 -8.25 -15.07 4.42
CA GLY A 258 -8.95 -14.73 3.17
C GLY A 258 -10.36 -14.17 3.40
N GLN A 259 -10.77 -13.97 4.65
CA GLN A 259 -12.04 -13.32 4.95
C GLN A 259 -11.99 -11.82 4.65
N VAL A 260 -13.09 -11.26 4.18
CA VAL A 260 -13.24 -9.81 3.95
C VAL A 260 -13.27 -9.09 5.30
N VAL A 261 -12.38 -8.11 5.49
CA VAL A 261 -12.29 -7.29 6.71
C VAL A 261 -12.55 -5.80 6.45
N GLY A 262 -12.55 -5.39 5.18
CA GLY A 262 -12.78 -4.02 4.75
C GLY A 262 -13.09 -3.95 3.26
N LEU A 263 -13.83 -2.92 2.86
CA LEU A 263 -14.25 -2.67 1.49
C LEU A 263 -14.15 -1.17 1.18
N GLY A 264 -13.85 -0.84 -0.06
CA GLY A 264 -13.96 0.52 -0.58
C GLY A 264 -13.79 0.55 -2.09
N PHE A 265 -14.13 1.66 -2.74
CA PHE A 265 -14.06 1.73 -4.20
C PHE A 265 -12.65 2.07 -4.69
N ALA A 266 -12.12 1.24 -5.59
CA ALA A 266 -10.99 1.58 -6.45
C ALA A 266 -11.45 2.40 -7.67
N GLY A 267 -12.69 2.20 -8.13
CA GLY A 267 -13.34 2.96 -9.20
C GLY A 267 -14.86 2.80 -9.12
N PRO A 268 -15.61 3.74 -8.49
CA PRO A 268 -17.07 3.69 -8.45
C PRO A 268 -17.65 4.11 -9.80
N SER A 269 -18.90 3.72 -10.04
CA SER A 269 -19.70 4.21 -11.18
C SER A 269 -20.21 5.62 -10.95
N GLY A 270 -20.49 5.99 -9.69
CA GLY A 270 -21.22 7.21 -9.35
C GLY A 270 -22.73 7.02 -9.33
N LEU A 271 -23.22 5.80 -9.56
CA LEU A 271 -24.63 5.41 -9.41
C LEU A 271 -24.77 4.59 -8.12
N PRO A 272 -25.33 5.16 -7.03
CA PRO A 272 -25.32 4.54 -5.71
C PRO A 272 -25.86 3.11 -5.67
N LEU A 273 -26.92 2.82 -6.43
CA LEU A 273 -27.53 1.48 -6.46
C LEU A 273 -26.57 0.40 -6.99
N PHE A 274 -25.77 0.71 -8.02
CA PHE A 274 -24.79 -0.21 -8.58
C PHE A 274 -23.52 -0.28 -7.72
N ASP A 275 -23.12 0.86 -7.15
CA ASP A 275 -21.99 0.95 -6.24
C ASP A 275 -22.24 0.11 -4.96
N ASP A 276 -23.43 0.22 -4.36
CA ASP A 276 -23.82 -0.55 -3.18
C ASP A 276 -23.94 -2.05 -3.47
N ASP A 277 -24.53 -2.45 -4.59
CA ASP A 277 -24.59 -3.86 -4.99
C ASP A 277 -23.19 -4.44 -5.28
N ALA A 278 -22.28 -3.64 -5.86
CA ALA A 278 -20.90 -4.06 -6.10
C ALA A 278 -20.15 -4.32 -4.79
N LEU A 279 -20.33 -3.46 -3.78
CA LEU A 279 -19.79 -3.68 -2.43
C LEU A 279 -20.39 -4.94 -1.80
N TYR A 280 -21.70 -5.14 -1.94
CA TYR A 280 -22.38 -6.31 -1.44
C TYR A 280 -21.85 -7.60 -2.08
N ALA A 281 -21.78 -7.67 -3.42
CA ALA A 281 -21.24 -8.81 -4.16
C ALA A 281 -19.78 -9.12 -3.76
N ALA A 282 -18.94 -8.09 -3.61
CA ALA A 282 -17.58 -8.24 -3.11
C ALA A 282 -17.55 -8.81 -1.68
N SER A 283 -18.45 -8.35 -0.80
CA SER A 283 -18.54 -8.84 0.60
C SER A 283 -18.92 -10.33 0.69
N GLN A 284 -19.73 -10.82 -0.25
CA GLN A 284 -20.22 -12.20 -0.29
C GLN A 284 -19.29 -13.14 -1.08
N THR A 285 -18.33 -12.60 -1.82
CA THR A 285 -17.34 -13.38 -2.57
C THR A 285 -16.37 -14.06 -1.60
N THR A 286 -15.99 -15.30 -1.90
CA THR A 286 -15.00 -16.05 -1.10
C THR A 286 -13.61 -15.90 -1.71
N TYR A 287 -12.63 -15.56 -0.88
CA TYR A 287 -11.25 -15.34 -1.29
C TYR A 287 -10.30 -16.28 -0.55
N SER A 288 -9.24 -16.69 -1.25
CA SER A 288 -8.08 -17.30 -0.61
C SER A 288 -7.15 -16.21 -0.06
N PRO A 289 -6.44 -16.47 1.05
CA PRO A 289 -5.49 -15.53 1.58
C PRO A 289 -4.26 -15.39 0.67
N LYS A 290 -3.67 -14.19 0.71
CA LYS A 290 -2.34 -13.91 0.19
C LYS A 290 -1.29 -14.58 1.08
N ILE A 291 -0.27 -15.21 0.49
CA ILE A 291 0.81 -15.92 1.21
C ILE A 291 2.13 -15.20 1.06
N GLY A 292 2.66 -14.58 2.12
CA GLY A 292 3.94 -13.88 2.13
C GLY A 292 4.95 -14.56 3.03
N LEU A 293 6.15 -14.82 2.49
CA LEU A 293 7.18 -15.63 3.15
C LEU A 293 6.60 -16.93 3.73
N CYS A 294 5.85 -17.67 2.90
CA CYS A 294 5.21 -18.94 3.24
C CYS A 294 4.14 -18.88 4.33
N ARG A 295 3.66 -17.69 4.73
CA ARG A 295 2.60 -17.54 5.74
C ARG A 295 1.43 -16.72 5.20
N PRO A 296 0.17 -17.03 5.60
CA PRO A 296 -0.94 -16.17 5.26
C PRO A 296 -0.77 -14.78 5.87
N VAL A 297 -0.87 -13.75 5.03
CA VAL A 297 -0.74 -12.35 5.42
C VAL A 297 -2.02 -11.59 5.07
N PRO A 298 -2.31 -10.50 5.80
CA PRO A 298 -3.31 -9.54 5.36
C PRO A 298 -2.96 -8.97 3.98
N SER A 299 -3.97 -8.59 3.20
CA SER A 299 -3.75 -8.14 1.83
C SER A 299 -4.91 -7.36 1.25
N PHE A 300 -4.72 -6.85 0.04
CA PHE A 300 -5.75 -6.22 -0.78
C PHE A 300 -5.97 -7.04 -2.06
N TYR A 301 -7.21 -7.07 -2.54
CA TYR A 301 -7.63 -7.65 -3.80
C TYR A 301 -8.56 -6.66 -4.53
N ILE A 302 -8.47 -6.56 -5.85
CA ILE A 302 -9.41 -5.75 -6.65
C ILE A 302 -10.49 -6.68 -7.22
N PHE A 303 -11.71 -6.52 -6.74
CA PHE A 303 -12.89 -7.18 -7.26
C PHE A 303 -13.53 -6.30 -8.34
N ASP A 304 -13.58 -6.79 -9.57
CA ASP A 304 -14.21 -6.10 -10.69
C ASP A 304 -15.65 -6.59 -10.85
N ALA A 305 -16.62 -5.77 -10.43
CA ALA A 305 -18.04 -6.01 -10.62
C ALA A 305 -18.45 -5.55 -12.02
N GLN A 306 -19.01 -6.46 -12.82
CA GLN A 306 -19.46 -6.18 -14.18
C GLN A 306 -20.98 -6.24 -14.26
N TYR A 307 -21.59 -5.19 -14.80
CA TYR A 307 -23.01 -5.10 -15.07
C TYR A 307 -23.22 -5.01 -16.57
N MET A 308 -24.09 -5.88 -17.08
CA MET A 308 -24.57 -5.86 -18.45
C MET A 308 -26.10 -5.81 -18.39
N PRO A 309 -26.77 -5.02 -19.24
CA PRO A 309 -28.21 -5.13 -19.40
C PRO A 309 -28.56 -6.55 -19.88
N GLY A 310 -29.65 -7.10 -19.33
CA GLY A 310 -30.13 -8.46 -19.59
C GLY A 310 -30.86 -8.62 -20.91
#